data_AF-A0A4R7DWU1-F1
#
_entry.id   AF-A0A4R7DWU1-F1
#
_cell.length_a   1.000
_cell.length_b   1.000
_cell.length_c   1.000
_cell.angle_alpha   90.00
_cell.angle_beta   90.00
_cell.angle_gamma   90.00
#
_symmetry.space_group_name_H-M   'P 1'
#
loop_
_entity.id
_entity.type
_entity.pdbx_description
1 polymer ?
#
loop_
_entity_poly.entity_id
_entity_poly.type
_entity_poly.pdbx_seq_one_letter_code
_entity_poly.pdbx_strand_id
1 'polypeptide(L)'
;MDKWKSLESQLQGMFCEVKAQVEGYELEFKKQLDGEKLVVSVFVNGWIKGAWASVDPEGNPKHPEGRFWCPKKMRVWPKKRYAELKRIYGKKKADHMTALRVSCVLPAFSSPRALTAFYRKHFPELQFVCQNCGETYEVSCQACTAEQVGQ
;
A
#
# COMPACT_ATOMS: atom_id res chain seq x y z
N MET A 1 -10.96 21.18 2.39
CA MET A 1 -11.20 19.76 2.06
C MET A 1 -10.12 18.92 2.74
N ASP A 2 -10.46 17.73 3.22
CA ASP A 2 -9.48 16.80 3.80
C ASP A 2 -8.72 16.11 2.66
N LYS A 3 -7.38 16.13 2.68
CA LYS A 3 -6.52 15.58 1.61
C LYS A 3 -6.83 14.12 1.29
N TRP A 4 -7.19 13.35 2.31
CA TRP A 4 -7.55 11.94 2.21
C TRP A 4 -8.88 11.71 1.47
N LYS A 5 -9.84 12.64 1.62
CA LYS A 5 -11.09 12.60 0.86
C LYS A 5 -10.87 12.92 -0.61
N SER A 6 -9.95 13.85 -0.92
CA SER A 6 -9.54 14.15 -2.29
C SER A 6 -8.94 12.91 -2.97
N LEU A 7 -8.01 12.22 -2.28
CA LEU A 7 -7.42 10.97 -2.77
C LEU A 7 -8.46 9.89 -3.05
N GLU A 8 -9.38 9.66 -2.11
CA GLU A 8 -10.45 8.67 -2.30
C GLU A 8 -11.32 9.01 -3.51
N SER A 9 -11.67 10.29 -3.69
CA SER A 9 -12.46 10.76 -4.83
C SER A 9 -11.72 10.59 -6.16
N GLN A 10 -10.43 10.93 -6.23
CA GLN A 10 -9.62 10.72 -7.44
C GLN A 10 -9.52 9.23 -7.80
N LEU A 11 -9.54 8.34 -6.79
CA LEU A 11 -9.49 6.89 -6.97
C LEU A 11 -10.87 6.21 -7.19
N GLN A 12 -11.96 6.98 -7.30
CA GLN A 12 -13.30 6.43 -7.56
C GLN A 12 -13.46 5.90 -8.99
N GLY A 13 -12.81 6.51 -9.98
CA GLY A 13 -12.86 6.10 -11.39
C GLY A 13 -12.38 4.66 -11.62
N MET A 14 -12.74 4.04 -12.75
CA MET A 14 -12.40 2.63 -13.03
C MET A 14 -10.91 2.43 -13.36
N PHE A 15 -10.32 3.35 -14.12
CA PHE A 15 -8.90 3.36 -14.51
C PHE A 15 -8.27 4.70 -14.17
N CYS A 16 -8.15 4.97 -12.88
CA CYS A 16 -7.57 6.21 -12.37
C CYS A 16 -6.12 5.98 -11.91
N GLU A 17 -5.34 7.04 -12.02
CA GLU A 17 -3.96 7.09 -11.56
C GLU A 17 -3.78 8.36 -10.73
N VAL A 18 -3.09 8.25 -9.61
CA VAL A 18 -2.72 9.37 -8.74
C VAL A 18 -1.25 9.26 -8.40
N LYS A 19 -0.50 10.33 -8.61
CA LYS A 19 0.92 10.42 -8.25
C LYS A 19 1.09 11.15 -6.93
N ALA A 20 2.05 10.73 -6.13
CA ALA A 20 2.34 11.30 -4.83
C ALA A 20 3.84 11.18 -4.51
N GLN A 21 4.30 11.93 -3.51
CA GLN A 21 5.67 11.92 -3.03
C GLN A 21 5.69 11.85 -1.50
N VAL A 22 6.59 11.04 -0.96
CA VAL A 22 6.82 10.89 0.49
C VAL A 22 8.26 10.46 0.75
N GLU A 23 8.93 11.07 1.73
CA GLU A 23 10.31 10.71 2.14
C GLU A 23 11.32 10.64 0.96
N GLY A 24 11.09 11.42 -0.11
CA GLY A 24 11.92 11.39 -1.33
C GLY A 24 11.60 10.27 -2.33
N TYR A 25 10.59 9.44 -2.06
CA TYR A 25 10.07 8.43 -2.98
C TYR A 25 8.89 8.97 -3.77
N GLU A 26 8.86 8.67 -5.07
CA GLU A 26 7.68 8.88 -5.92
C GLU A 26 6.77 7.64 -5.83
N LEU A 27 5.51 7.85 -5.48
CA LEU A 27 4.50 6.82 -5.40
C LEU A 27 3.46 7.04 -6.48
N GLU A 28 3.13 5.97 -7.20
CA GLU A 28 2.05 6.00 -8.19
C GLU A 28 0.97 5.00 -7.78
N PHE A 29 -0.23 5.52 -7.55
CA PHE A 29 -1.42 4.75 -7.22
C PHE A 29 -2.24 4.53 -8.48
N LYS A 30 -2.24 3.31 -9.00
CA LYS A 30 -2.97 2.97 -10.23
C LYS A 30 -4.07 1.96 -9.94
N LYS A 31 -5.31 2.32 -10.26
CA LYS A 31 -6.44 1.39 -10.18
C LYS A 31 -6.51 0.56 -11.45
N GLN A 32 -6.35 -0.75 -11.29
CA GLN A 32 -6.27 -1.71 -12.39
C GLN A 32 -6.83 -3.07 -12.00
N LEU A 33 -7.06 -3.91 -13.00
CA LEU A 33 -7.45 -5.31 -12.79
C LEU A 33 -6.20 -6.14 -12.49
N ASP A 34 -6.21 -6.82 -11.35
CA ASP A 34 -5.28 -7.90 -11.00
C ASP A 34 -6.03 -9.23 -11.16
N GLY A 35 -5.84 -9.87 -12.31
CA GLY A 35 -6.71 -10.93 -12.79
C GLY A 35 -8.15 -10.43 -12.97
N GLU A 36 -9.09 -10.99 -12.21
CA GLU A 36 -10.51 -10.60 -12.27
C GLU A 36 -10.89 -9.53 -11.22
N LYS A 37 -9.95 -9.10 -10.38
CA LYS A 37 -10.23 -8.21 -9.25
C LYS A 37 -9.74 -6.81 -9.52
N LEU A 38 -10.60 -5.82 -9.27
CA LEU A 38 -10.20 -4.42 -9.31
C LEU A 38 -9.43 -4.07 -8.03
N VAL A 39 -8.17 -3.67 -8.19
CA VAL A 39 -7.26 -3.32 -7.09
C VAL A 39 -6.60 -1.96 -7.32
N VAL A 40 -6.08 -1.36 -6.27
CA VAL A 40 -5.21 -0.18 -6.38
C VAL A 40 -3.77 -0.61 -6.16
N SER A 41 -2.99 -0.62 -7.24
CA SER A 41 -1.57 -0.97 -7.23
C SER A 41 -0.71 0.24 -6.90
N VAL A 42 0.35 0.01 -6.13
CA VAL A 42 1.30 1.02 -5.66
C VAL A 42 2.66 0.74 -6.28
N PHE A 43 3.06 1.63 -7.18
CA PHE A 43 4.41 1.65 -7.74
C PHE A 43 5.27 2.55 -6.88
N VAL A 44 6.52 2.14 -6.65
CA VAL A 44 7.52 2.93 -5.93
C VAL A 44 8.62 3.28 -6.92
N ASN A 45 8.80 4.57 -7.19
CA ASN A 45 9.65 5.13 -8.23
C ASN A 45 9.39 4.49 -9.61
N GLY A 46 8.12 4.28 -9.97
CA GLY A 46 7.70 3.64 -11.22
C GLY A 46 7.86 2.12 -11.29
N TRP A 47 8.34 1.45 -10.23
CA TRP A 47 8.59 0.02 -10.24
C TRP A 47 7.75 -0.75 -9.22
N ILE A 48 7.46 -2.01 -9.55
CA ILE A 48 7.03 -3.04 -8.61
C ILE A 48 8.03 -4.19 -8.73
N LYS A 49 8.87 -4.39 -7.71
CA LYS A 49 9.84 -5.49 -7.68
C LYS A 49 9.42 -6.54 -6.67
N GLY A 50 9.20 -7.78 -7.11
CA GLY A 50 8.78 -8.87 -6.23
C GLY A 50 9.70 -9.12 -5.03
N ALA A 51 10.99 -8.78 -5.14
CA ALA A 51 11.94 -8.85 -4.02
C ALA A 51 11.50 -8.01 -2.80
N TRP A 52 10.86 -6.87 -3.03
CA TRP A 52 10.38 -5.96 -1.98
C TRP A 52 9.22 -6.53 -1.15
N ALA A 53 8.57 -7.60 -1.62
CA ALA A 53 7.49 -8.27 -0.89
C ALA A 53 7.96 -9.04 0.35
N SER A 54 9.27 -9.26 0.48
CA SER A 54 9.87 -10.07 1.53
C SER A 54 9.90 -9.33 2.88
N VAL A 55 9.55 -10.04 3.95
CA VAL A 55 9.61 -9.55 5.32
C VAL A 55 10.59 -10.37 6.18
N ASP A 56 11.07 -9.79 7.27
CA ASP A 56 11.86 -10.46 8.30
C ASP A 56 10.99 -11.42 9.15
N PRO A 57 11.58 -12.24 10.03
CA PRO A 57 10.84 -13.13 10.93
C PRO A 57 9.80 -12.43 11.83
N GLU A 58 10.05 -11.16 12.14
CA GLU A 58 9.23 -10.26 12.96
C GLU A 58 8.06 -9.65 12.17
N GLY A 59 8.11 -9.69 10.84
CA GLY A 59 7.09 -9.18 9.92
C GLY A 59 7.34 -7.79 9.35
N ASN A 60 8.54 -7.21 9.51
CA ASN A 60 8.91 -5.94 8.92
C ASN A 60 9.46 -6.12 7.50
N PRO A 61 9.22 -5.18 6.58
CA PRO A 61 9.78 -5.22 5.23
C PRO A 61 11.31 -5.27 5.26
N LYS A 62 11.92 -6.17 4.48
CA LYS A 62 13.39 -6.23 4.33
C LYS A 62 13.95 -5.08 3.49
N HIS A 63 13.13 -4.56 2.58
CA HIS A 63 13.46 -3.47 1.68
C HIS A 63 12.71 -2.21 2.09
N PRO A 64 13.33 -1.02 2.02
CA PRO A 64 12.68 0.23 2.39
C PRO A 64 11.41 0.50 1.57
N GLU A 65 11.41 0.14 0.28
CA GLU A 65 10.26 0.31 -0.63
C GLU A 65 9.04 -0.53 -0.19
N GLY A 66 9.28 -1.68 0.46
CA GLY A 66 8.22 -2.54 0.96
C GLY A 66 7.40 -1.90 2.09
N ARG A 67 7.86 -0.79 2.68
CA ARG A 67 7.11 -0.03 3.70
C ARG A 67 5.86 0.65 3.14
N PHE A 68 5.84 0.95 1.84
CA PHE A 68 4.70 1.58 1.15
C PHE A 68 3.64 0.54 0.73
N TRP A 69 3.91 -0.74 0.92
CA TRP A 69 3.05 -1.85 0.51
C TRP A 69 2.20 -2.38 1.66
N CYS A 70 1.08 -3.02 1.30
CA CYS A 70 0.09 -3.51 2.25
C CYS A 70 0.60 -4.75 3.00
N PRO A 71 0.70 -4.74 4.34
CA PRO A 71 1.14 -5.90 5.12
C PRO A 71 0.09 -7.01 5.11
N LYS A 72 0.45 -8.17 4.58
CA LYS A 72 -0.41 -9.34 4.54
C LYS A 72 -0.17 -10.25 5.73
N LYS A 73 -1.17 -10.32 6.60
CA LYS A 73 -1.18 -11.23 7.74
C LYS A 73 -1.65 -12.62 7.31
N MET A 74 -0.81 -13.62 7.46
CA MET A 74 -1.16 -15.02 7.25
C MET A 74 -0.41 -15.93 8.22
N ARG A 75 -0.88 -17.17 8.32
CA ARG A 75 -0.22 -18.19 9.12
C ARG A 75 0.73 -18.93 8.21
N VAL A 76 2.00 -18.97 8.58
CA VAL A 76 3.01 -19.75 7.84
C VAL A 76 2.64 -21.23 7.87
N TRP A 77 2.09 -21.69 9.00
CA TRP A 77 1.59 -23.05 9.16
C TRP A 77 0.07 -23.06 9.35
N PRO A 78 -0.70 -23.80 8.52
CA PRO A 78 -2.14 -23.92 8.70
C PRO A 78 -2.49 -24.54 10.06
N LYS A 79 -3.60 -24.08 10.67
CA LYS A 79 -4.08 -24.61 11.97
C LYS A 79 -4.33 -26.12 11.96
N LYS A 80 -4.66 -26.71 10.80
CA LYS A 80 -4.87 -28.16 10.65
C LYS A 80 -3.62 -28.97 11.05
N ARG A 81 -2.42 -28.40 10.92
CA ARG A 81 -1.15 -29.03 11.31
C ARG A 81 -0.77 -28.79 12.77
N TYR A 82 -1.57 -28.05 13.54
CA TYR A 82 -1.23 -27.70 14.91
C TYR A 82 -1.01 -28.93 15.81
N ALA A 83 -1.86 -29.96 15.70
CA ALA A 83 -1.73 -31.18 16.49
C ALA A 83 -0.41 -31.93 16.21
N GLU A 84 -0.04 -32.02 14.92
CA GLU A 84 1.23 -32.57 14.47
C GLU A 84 2.43 -31.75 15.01
N LEU A 85 2.38 -30.43 14.83
CA LEU A 85 3.43 -29.51 15.29
C LEU A 85 3.59 -29.54 16.82
N LYS A 86 2.48 -29.62 17.56
CA LYS A 86 2.49 -29.73 19.03
C LYS A 86 3.14 -31.03 19.48
N ARG A 87 2.94 -32.14 18.76
CA ARG A 87 3.57 -33.43 19.05
C ARG A 87 5.08 -33.42 18.81
N ILE A 88 5.54 -32.78 17.74
CA ILE A 88 6.96 -32.77 17.33
C ILE A 88 7.77 -31.73 18.12
N TYR A 89 7.27 -30.50 18.24
CA TYR A 89 8.02 -29.35 18.75
C TYR A 89 7.56 -28.86 20.13
N GLY A 90 6.47 -29.42 20.65
CA GLY A 90 5.82 -28.96 21.88
C GLY A 90 4.91 -27.74 21.68
N LYS A 91 4.14 -27.40 22.73
CA LYS A 91 3.10 -26.35 22.70
C LYS A 91 3.64 -24.98 22.31
N LYS A 92 4.69 -24.48 23.00
CA LYS A 92 5.23 -23.13 22.80
C LYS A 92 5.69 -22.89 21.35
N LYS A 93 6.41 -23.84 20.75
CA LYS A 93 6.87 -23.72 19.36
C LYS A 93 5.72 -23.87 18.37
N ALA A 94 4.77 -24.78 18.59
CA ALA A 94 3.59 -24.92 17.74
C ALA A 94 2.71 -23.66 17.74
N ASP A 95 2.54 -23.02 18.89
CA ASP A 95 1.83 -21.73 19.02
C ASP A 95 2.54 -20.65 18.20
N HIS A 96 3.86 -20.52 18.32
CA HIS A 96 4.63 -19.56 17.51
C HIS A 96 4.51 -19.86 16.01
N MET A 97 4.65 -21.11 15.59
CA MET A 97 4.63 -21.50 14.17
C MET A 97 3.26 -21.26 13.52
N THR A 98 2.18 -21.45 14.29
CA THR A 98 0.81 -21.26 13.79
C THR A 98 0.25 -19.87 14.07
N ALA A 99 1.01 -18.99 14.72
CA ALA A 99 0.63 -17.61 14.97
C ALA A 99 0.36 -16.86 13.66
N LEU A 100 -0.58 -15.92 13.73
CA LEU A 100 -0.87 -15.02 12.61
C LEU A 100 0.19 -13.91 12.63
N ARG A 101 1.07 -13.88 11.63
CA ARG A 101 2.09 -12.84 11.48
C ARG A 101 2.05 -12.24 10.09
N VAL A 102 2.69 -11.09 9.91
CA VAL A 102 2.94 -10.56 8.57
C VAL A 102 3.95 -11.49 7.92
N SER A 103 3.61 -12.08 6.77
CA SER A 103 4.53 -12.98 6.05
C SER A 103 5.07 -12.37 4.76
N CYS A 104 4.38 -11.35 4.24
CA CYS A 104 4.77 -10.60 3.07
C CYS A 104 4.06 -9.25 3.07
N VAL A 105 4.58 -8.33 2.28
CA VAL A 105 3.91 -7.08 1.89
C VAL A 105 3.54 -7.17 0.41
N LEU A 106 2.36 -6.64 0.05
CA LEU A 106 1.85 -6.70 -1.31
C LEU A 106 1.70 -5.30 -1.91
N PRO A 107 2.04 -5.11 -3.20
CA PRO A 107 1.92 -3.82 -3.89
C PRO A 107 0.48 -3.40 -4.15
N ALA A 108 -0.53 -4.18 -3.75
CA ALA A 108 -1.91 -3.95 -4.12
C ALA A 108 -2.83 -3.84 -2.89
N PHE A 109 -3.71 -2.84 -2.93
CA PHE A 109 -4.80 -2.66 -2.00
C PHE A 109 -6.12 -3.09 -2.64
N SER A 110 -6.99 -3.73 -1.86
CA SER A 110 -8.29 -4.21 -2.32
C SER A 110 -9.29 -3.09 -2.61
N SER A 111 -9.07 -1.87 -2.10
CA SER A 111 -9.93 -0.72 -2.34
C SER A 111 -9.21 0.60 -2.08
N PRO A 112 -9.67 1.71 -2.69
CA PRO A 112 -9.17 3.06 -2.39
C PRO A 112 -9.24 3.40 -0.90
N ARG A 113 -10.33 3.03 -0.24
CA ARG A 113 -10.51 3.27 1.20
C ARG A 113 -9.46 2.56 2.06
N ALA A 114 -9.08 1.33 1.70
CA ALA A 114 -8.02 0.61 2.41
C ALA A 114 -6.65 1.28 2.22
N LEU A 115 -6.37 1.76 1.01
CA LEU A 115 -5.17 2.54 0.70
C LEU A 115 -5.14 3.83 1.52
N THR A 116 -6.20 4.65 1.46
CA THR A 116 -6.30 5.91 2.20
C THR A 116 -6.13 5.70 3.71
N ALA A 117 -6.76 4.68 4.29
CA ALA A 117 -6.61 4.38 5.71
C ALA A 117 -5.18 3.98 6.10
N PHE A 118 -4.47 3.24 5.23
CA PHE A 118 -3.08 2.86 5.44
C PHE A 118 -2.16 4.09 5.39
N TYR A 119 -2.22 4.86 4.31
CA TYR A 119 -1.36 6.04 4.13
C TYR A 119 -1.63 7.12 5.16
N ARG A 120 -2.89 7.36 5.53
CA ARG A 120 -3.23 8.31 6.60
C ARG A 120 -2.58 7.96 7.94
N LYS A 121 -2.40 6.67 8.23
CA LYS A 121 -1.83 6.21 9.49
C LYS A 121 -0.30 6.17 9.46
N HIS A 122 0.28 5.75 8.34
CA HIS A 122 1.70 5.43 8.25
C HIS A 122 2.54 6.56 7.62
N PHE A 123 1.92 7.39 6.78
CA PHE A 123 2.58 8.42 5.98
C PHE A 123 1.72 9.70 5.93
N PRO A 124 1.44 10.34 7.09
CA PRO A 124 0.58 11.52 7.15
C PRO A 124 1.14 12.72 6.35
N GLU A 125 2.44 12.76 6.09
CA GLU A 125 3.18 13.78 5.34
C GLU A 125 3.14 13.62 3.81
N LEU A 126 2.44 12.60 3.29
CA LEU A 126 2.26 12.37 1.86
C LEU A 126 1.75 13.65 1.15
N GLN A 127 2.42 14.00 0.04
CA GLN A 127 2.05 15.09 -0.87
C GLN A 127 1.66 14.53 -2.23
N PHE A 128 0.64 15.07 -2.87
CA PHE A 128 0.23 14.66 -4.23
C PHE A 128 1.03 15.40 -5.28
N VAL A 129 1.26 14.78 -6.43
CA VAL A 129 1.94 15.39 -7.58
C VAL A 129 0.91 15.63 -8.67
N CYS A 130 0.85 16.86 -9.19
CA CYS A 130 -0.05 17.19 -10.28
C CYS A 130 0.42 16.57 -11.59
N GLN A 131 -0.45 15.86 -12.29
CA GLN A 131 -0.14 15.26 -13.58
C GLN A 131 0.07 16.30 -14.69
N ASN A 132 -0.53 17.49 -14.56
CA ASN A 132 -0.45 18.52 -15.60
C ASN A 132 0.79 19.41 -15.46
N CYS A 133 1.07 19.93 -14.25
CA CYS A 133 2.18 20.86 -14.02
C CYS A 133 3.39 20.26 -13.28
N GLY A 134 3.28 19.05 -12.73
CA GLY A 134 4.35 18.41 -11.95
C GLY A 134 4.56 18.97 -10.55
N GLU A 135 3.79 19.97 -10.12
CA GLU A 135 3.92 20.55 -8.78
C GLU A 135 3.33 19.64 -7.70
N THR A 136 4.00 19.63 -6.54
CA THR A 136 3.52 18.94 -5.34
C THR A 136 2.50 19.78 -4.59
N TYR A 137 1.40 19.16 -4.15
CA TYR A 137 0.33 19.82 -3.41
C TYR A 137 -0.26 18.90 -2.33
N GLU A 138 -0.77 19.47 -1.23
CA GLU A 138 -1.43 18.67 -0.20
C GLU A 138 -2.93 18.45 -0.46
N VAL A 139 -3.65 19.45 -0.97
CA VAL A 139 -5.12 19.39 -1.10
C VAL A 139 -5.59 19.63 -2.52
N SER A 140 -5.03 20.63 -3.20
CA SER A 140 -5.33 20.98 -4.58
C SER A 140 -4.14 21.67 -5.24
N CYS A 141 -3.92 21.41 -6.53
CA CYS A 141 -2.94 22.13 -7.33
C CYS A 141 -3.44 23.55 -7.64
N GLN A 142 -2.77 24.57 -7.11
CA GLN A 142 -3.16 25.97 -7.31
C GLN A 142 -2.83 26.48 -8.72
N ALA A 143 -1.73 25.99 -9.33
CA ALA A 143 -1.35 26.36 -10.69
C ALA A 143 -2.44 26.01 -11.71
N CYS A 144 -2.99 24.80 -11.66
CA CYS A 144 -4.06 24.39 -12.57
C CYS A 144 -5.39 25.11 -12.31
N THR A 145 -5.67 25.55 -11.09
CA THR A 145 -6.88 26.35 -10.80
C THR A 145 -6.77 27.79 -11.31
N ALA A 146 -5.56 28.35 -11.36
CA ALA A 146 -5.34 29.71 -11.85
C ALA A 146 -5.51 29.80 -13.38
N GLU A 147 -5.13 28.75 -14.11
CA GLU A 147 -5.30 28.68 -15.57
C GLU A 147 -6.78 28.63 -16.01
N GLN A 148 -7.70 28.15 -15.16
CA GLN A 148 -9.13 28.03 -15.48
C GLN A 148 -9.93 29.33 -15.30
N VAL A 149 -9.38 30.34 -14.63
CA VAL A 149 -10.06 31.64 -14.39
C VAL A 149 -9.60 32.71 -15.39
N GLY A 150 -8.60 32.40 -16.22
CA GLY A 150 -8.02 33.31 -17.21
C GLY A 150 -8.59 33.20 -18.64
N GLN A 151 -9.73 32.53 -18.84
CA GLN A 151 -10.43 32.42 -20.14
C GLN A 151 -11.83 33.01 -20.09
#